data_AF-A0A7R9THD9-F1
#
_entry.id   AF-A0A7R9THD9-F1
#
_cell.length_a   1.000
_cell.length_b   1.000
_cell.length_c   1.000
_cell.angle_alpha   90.00
_cell.angle_beta   90.00
_cell.angle_gamma   90.00
#
_symmetry.space_group_name_H-M   'P 1'
#
loop_
_entity.id
_entity.type
_entity.pdbx_description
1 polymer ?
#
loop_
_entity_poly.entity_id
_entity_poly.type
_entity_poly.pdbx_seq_one_letter_code
_entity_poly.pdbx_strand_id
1 'polypeptide(L)'
;MESFKHFTDCTRGVRRLGAAAVDLCHVALGIVDAYWEYNLSPWDVAAGVLIAQEAGALVTTLDGKPYSVFDRSMIAVTPGLQGAILDSYLAPRTRRLVEEEGVDLGRWKMPEGVILDLP
;
A
#
# COMPACT_ATOMS: atom_id res chain seq x y z
N MET A 1 2.24 9.63 11.80
CA MET A 1 2.72 8.75 12.91
C MET A 1 1.63 7.84 13.47
N GLU A 2 0.35 8.20 13.37
CA GLU A 2 -0.72 7.41 14.00
C GLU A 2 -0.81 5.96 13.51
N SER A 3 -0.63 5.68 12.21
CA SER A 3 -0.61 4.28 11.71
C SER A 3 0.52 3.46 12.31
N PHE A 4 1.72 4.06 12.46
CA PHE A 4 2.85 3.39 13.12
C PHE A 4 2.50 3.04 14.56
N LYS A 5 1.91 3.98 15.31
CA LYS A 5 1.48 3.72 16.68
C LYS A 5 0.42 2.61 16.72
N HIS A 6 -0.63 2.72 15.91
CA HIS A 6 -1.73 1.76 15.88
C HIS A 6 -1.22 0.33 15.66
N PHE A 7 -0.40 0.12 14.63
CA PHE A 7 0.13 -1.22 14.34
C PHE A 7 1.21 -1.67 15.33
N THR A 8 1.92 -0.75 16.00
CA THR A 8 2.80 -1.14 17.11
C THR A 8 1.99 -1.68 18.29
N ASP A 9 0.80 -1.15 18.54
CA ASP A 9 -0.05 -1.57 19.65
C ASP A 9 -0.82 -2.89 19.37
N CYS A 10 -1.17 -3.18 18.11
CA CYS A 10 -2.03 -4.31 17.76
C CYS A 10 -1.37 -5.46 16.99
N THR A 11 -0.07 -5.34 16.64
CA THR A 11 0.67 -6.40 15.93
C THR A 11 1.89 -6.88 16.73
N ARG A 12 2.64 -7.85 16.21
CA ARG A 12 3.92 -8.30 16.81
C ARG A 12 5.09 -7.33 16.54
N GLY A 13 4.83 -6.23 15.84
CA GLY A 13 5.76 -5.12 15.65
C GLY A 13 5.79 -4.63 14.21
N VAL A 14 6.18 -3.36 14.05
CA VAL A 14 6.37 -2.71 12.76
C VAL A 14 7.85 -2.73 12.37
N ARG A 15 8.14 -2.80 11.07
CA ARG A 15 9.50 -2.67 10.50
C ARG A 15 9.52 -1.54 9.50
N ARG A 16 10.68 -0.91 9.32
CA ARG A 16 10.90 0.18 8.36
C ARG A 16 12.30 0.05 7.77
N LEU A 17 12.42 -0.67 6.66
CA LEU A 17 13.72 -0.98 6.05
C LEU A 17 14.23 0.14 5.15
N GLY A 18 13.34 1.01 4.69
CA GLY A 18 13.70 2.22 3.94
C GLY A 18 13.83 2.00 2.43
N ALA A 19 13.30 0.88 1.91
CA ALA A 19 13.27 0.59 0.48
C ALA A 19 11.99 -0.17 0.12
N ALA A 20 11.01 0.54 -0.45
CA ALA A 20 9.68 0.02 -0.80
C ALA A 20 9.73 -1.31 -1.59
N ALA A 21 10.59 -1.38 -2.62
CA ALA A 21 10.76 -2.59 -3.42
C ALA A 21 11.23 -3.80 -2.58
N VAL A 22 12.08 -3.59 -1.59
CA VAL A 22 12.55 -4.66 -0.68
C VAL A 22 11.45 -5.05 0.30
N ASP A 23 10.75 -4.06 0.87
CA ASP A 23 9.63 -4.31 1.78
C ASP A 23 8.51 -5.12 1.09
N LEU A 24 8.23 -4.85 -0.19
CA LEU A 24 7.31 -5.64 -1.02
C LEU A 24 7.81 -7.09 -1.23
N CYS A 25 9.11 -7.28 -1.46
CA CYS A 25 9.69 -8.62 -1.55
C CYS A 25 9.59 -9.39 -0.22
N HIS A 26 9.64 -8.70 0.92
CA HIS A 26 9.41 -9.34 2.22
C HIS A 26 7.96 -9.80 2.41
N VAL A 27 6.97 -9.07 1.86
CA VAL A 27 5.58 -9.57 1.79
C VAL A 27 5.53 -10.81 0.93
N ALA A 28 6.15 -10.78 -0.26
CA ALA A 28 6.17 -11.92 -1.19
C ALA A 28 6.81 -13.19 -0.56
N LEU A 29 7.84 -13.02 0.26
CA LEU A 29 8.53 -14.10 0.97
C LEU A 29 7.79 -14.56 2.24
N GLY A 30 6.70 -13.88 2.65
CA GLY A 30 6.01 -14.15 3.92
C GLY A 30 6.83 -13.81 5.16
N ILE A 31 7.83 -12.93 5.05
CA ILE A 31 8.63 -12.44 6.17
C ILE A 31 7.82 -11.42 7.00
N VAL A 32 7.00 -10.62 6.32
CA VAL A 32 6.03 -9.72 6.93
C VAL A 32 4.65 -9.92 6.33
N ASP A 33 3.61 -9.68 7.12
CA ASP A 33 2.22 -9.88 6.69
C ASP A 33 1.68 -8.78 5.78
N ALA A 34 2.19 -7.55 5.92
CA ALA A 34 1.76 -6.42 5.14
C ALA A 34 2.84 -5.33 5.02
N TYR A 35 2.76 -4.58 3.92
CA TYR A 35 3.48 -3.34 3.68
C TYR A 35 2.49 -2.25 3.28
N TRP A 36 2.61 -1.05 3.86
CA TRP A 36 1.77 0.10 3.55
C TRP A 36 2.59 1.38 3.54
N GLU A 37 2.36 2.26 2.57
CA GLU A 37 3.02 3.57 2.54
C GLU A 37 2.26 4.58 1.66
N TYR A 38 2.48 5.86 1.96
CA TYR A 38 1.99 7.01 1.20
C TYR A 38 3.16 7.70 0.47
N ASN A 39 2.84 8.43 -0.60
CA ASN A 39 3.72 9.26 -1.39
C ASN A 39 4.90 8.50 -2.05
N LEU A 40 4.64 7.29 -2.55
CA LEU A 40 5.59 6.51 -3.33
C LEU A 40 5.60 6.96 -4.79
N SER A 41 6.77 6.90 -5.42
CA SER A 41 6.89 7.10 -6.86
C SER A 41 6.82 5.76 -7.60
N PRO A 42 6.44 5.74 -8.89
CA PRO A 42 6.29 4.50 -9.65
C PRO A 42 7.53 3.59 -9.64
N TRP A 43 8.72 4.17 -9.72
CA TRP A 43 9.98 3.42 -9.71
C TRP A 43 10.32 2.78 -8.36
N ASP A 44 9.72 3.24 -7.26
CA ASP A 44 9.95 2.66 -5.93
C ASP A 44 9.24 1.31 -5.76
N VAL A 45 8.17 1.07 -6.54
CA VAL A 45 7.22 -0.02 -6.33
C VAL A 45 7.00 -0.93 -7.53
N ALA A 46 7.22 -0.46 -8.76
CA ALA A 46 6.87 -1.19 -9.99
C ALA A 46 7.31 -2.66 -9.98
N ALA A 47 8.58 -2.92 -9.67
CA ALA A 47 9.11 -4.28 -9.63
C ALA A 47 8.57 -5.09 -8.44
N GLY A 48 8.52 -4.46 -7.25
CA GLY A 48 8.09 -5.13 -6.02
C GLY A 48 6.61 -5.53 -6.04
N VAL A 49 5.75 -4.70 -6.64
CA VAL A 49 4.31 -4.98 -6.74
C VAL A 49 4.07 -6.22 -7.60
N LEU A 50 4.72 -6.31 -8.76
CA LEU A 50 4.62 -7.51 -9.62
C LEU A 50 5.06 -8.77 -8.87
N ILE A 51 6.20 -8.71 -8.18
CA ILE A 51 6.70 -9.85 -7.38
C ILE A 51 5.71 -10.24 -6.28
N ALA A 52 5.17 -9.26 -5.54
CA ALA A 52 4.22 -9.52 -4.46
C ALA A 52 2.91 -10.12 -4.98
N GLN A 53 2.37 -9.61 -6.09
CA GLN A 53 1.14 -10.12 -6.70
C GLN A 53 1.31 -11.55 -7.21
N GLU A 54 2.42 -11.88 -7.89
CA GLU A 54 2.73 -13.25 -8.34
C GLU A 54 2.93 -14.22 -7.17
N ALA A 55 3.38 -13.74 -6.02
CA ALA A 55 3.43 -14.51 -4.77
C ALA A 55 2.06 -14.65 -4.07
N GLY A 56 1.01 -14.06 -4.64
CA GLY A 56 -0.37 -14.14 -4.12
C GLY A 56 -0.75 -13.03 -3.14
N ALA A 57 0.08 -12.00 -2.96
CA ALA A 57 -0.29 -10.85 -2.15
C ALA A 57 -1.39 -10.03 -2.84
N LEU A 58 -2.32 -9.51 -2.03
CA LEU A 58 -3.34 -8.58 -2.50
C LEU A 58 -2.76 -7.17 -2.46
N VAL A 59 -2.84 -6.45 -3.58
CA VAL A 59 -2.33 -5.08 -3.71
C VAL A 59 -3.46 -4.13 -4.07
N THR A 60 -3.66 -3.11 -3.24
CA THR A 60 -4.66 -2.06 -3.42
C THR A 60 -4.10 -0.71 -2.99
N THR A 61 -4.81 0.36 -3.32
CA THR A 61 -4.62 1.67 -2.69
C THR A 61 -5.05 1.64 -1.23
N LEU A 62 -4.58 2.59 -0.41
CA LEU A 62 -4.87 2.59 1.02
C LEU A 62 -6.34 2.92 1.37
N ASP A 63 -7.14 3.39 0.42
CA ASP A 63 -8.60 3.54 0.55
C ASP A 63 -9.40 2.39 -0.07
N GLY A 64 -8.70 1.36 -0.57
CA GLY A 64 -9.25 0.09 -1.05
C GLY A 64 -9.62 0.03 -2.53
N LYS A 65 -9.23 1.01 -3.34
CA LYS A 65 -9.45 0.99 -4.80
C LYS A 65 -8.40 0.10 -5.50
N PRO A 66 -8.71 -0.41 -6.71
CA PRO A 66 -7.72 -1.08 -7.56
C PRO A 66 -6.46 -0.23 -7.72
N TYR A 67 -5.31 -0.88 -7.60
CA TYR A 67 -4.01 -0.21 -7.57
C TYR A 67 -3.38 -0.10 -8.96
N SER A 68 -2.80 1.06 -9.25
CA SER A 68 -1.86 1.32 -10.32
C SER A 68 -0.53 1.80 -9.76
N VAL A 69 0.55 1.52 -10.49
CA VAL A 69 1.91 2.00 -10.17
C VAL A 69 2.01 3.54 -10.06
N PHE A 70 1.04 4.27 -10.62
CA PHE A 70 0.97 5.73 -10.52
C PHE A 70 0.23 6.22 -9.26
N ASP A 71 -0.42 5.36 -8.50
CA ASP A 71 -1.11 5.76 -7.28
C ASP A 71 -0.10 6.03 -6.16
N ARG A 72 -0.35 7.10 -5.40
CA ARG A 72 0.55 7.56 -4.32
C ARG A 72 0.30 6.87 -2.98
N SER A 73 -0.55 5.87 -2.93
CA SER A 73 -0.81 5.13 -1.70
C SER A 73 -0.98 3.67 -2.04
N MET A 74 -0.41 2.78 -1.24
CA MET A 74 -0.55 1.37 -1.49
C MET A 74 -0.47 0.55 -0.21
N ILE A 75 -1.15 -0.60 -0.24
CA ILE A 75 -0.95 -1.71 0.66
C ILE A 75 -0.71 -2.99 -0.16
N ALA A 76 0.26 -3.78 0.26
CA ALA A 76 0.43 -5.16 -0.15
C ALA A 76 0.24 -6.01 1.09
N VAL A 77 -0.64 -7.01 1.04
CA VAL A 77 -1.03 -7.80 2.21
C VAL A 77 -1.18 -9.27 1.84
N THR A 78 -0.77 -10.16 2.73
CA THR A 78 -1.00 -11.59 2.57
C THR A 78 -2.50 -11.92 2.58
N PRO A 79 -2.96 -12.95 1.84
CA PRO A 79 -4.36 -13.33 1.82
C PRO A 79 -4.94 -13.58 3.22
N GLY A 80 -6.16 -13.08 3.45
CA GLY A 80 -6.89 -13.27 4.72
C GLY A 80 -6.69 -12.17 5.76
N LEU A 81 -5.72 -11.25 5.60
CA LEU A 81 -5.49 -10.15 6.54
C LEU A 81 -6.00 -8.79 6.06
N GLN A 82 -6.47 -8.68 4.81
CA GLN A 82 -6.99 -7.43 4.25
C GLN A 82 -8.07 -6.80 5.13
N GLY A 83 -9.09 -7.57 5.57
CA GLY A 83 -10.17 -7.03 6.40
C GLY A 83 -9.72 -6.48 7.75
N ALA A 84 -8.74 -7.14 8.38
CA ALA A 84 -8.18 -6.74 9.67
C ALA A 84 -7.28 -5.50 9.59
N ILE A 85 -6.62 -5.26 8.45
CA ILE A 85 -5.64 -4.18 8.29
C ILE A 85 -6.22 -3.01 7.48
N LEU A 86 -6.70 -3.30 6.27
CA LEU A 86 -7.22 -2.30 5.35
C LEU A 86 -8.60 -1.81 5.78
N ASP A 87 -9.59 -2.70 5.82
CA ASP A 87 -10.98 -2.30 6.01
C ASP A 87 -11.24 -1.76 7.42
N SER A 88 -10.61 -2.37 8.41
CA SER A 88 -10.78 -1.99 9.82
C SER A 88 -10.07 -0.68 10.19
N TYR A 89 -9.00 -0.30 9.49
CA TYR A 89 -8.18 0.85 9.90
C TYR A 89 -7.68 1.73 8.75
N LEU A 90 -6.88 1.21 7.81
CA LEU A 90 -6.20 2.05 6.82
C LEU A 90 -7.16 2.72 5.84
N ALA A 91 -8.23 2.07 5.41
CA ALA A 91 -9.19 2.64 4.47
C ALA A 91 -10.01 3.79 5.06
N PRO A 92 -10.67 3.65 6.23
CA PRO A 92 -11.33 4.78 6.89
C PRO A 92 -10.38 5.94 7.19
N ARG A 93 -9.15 5.62 7.61
CA ARG A 93 -8.11 6.63 7.85
C ARG A 93 -7.75 7.39 6.59
N THR A 94 -7.47 6.68 5.49
CA THR A 94 -7.02 7.30 4.24
C THR A 94 -8.09 8.21 3.67
N ARG A 95 -9.37 7.81 3.74
CA ARG A 95 -10.49 8.68 3.35
C ARG A 95 -10.53 9.95 4.19
N ARG A 96 -10.38 9.85 5.51
CA ARG A 96 -10.28 11.01 6.41
C ARG A 96 -9.15 11.97 6.00
N LEU A 97 -7.97 11.45 5.71
CA LEU A 97 -6.83 12.28 5.28
C LEU A 97 -7.14 13.08 4.00
N VAL A 98 -7.84 12.46 3.04
CA VAL A 98 -8.20 13.12 1.78
C VAL A 98 -9.34 14.11 1.96
N GLU A 99 -10.42 13.70 2.66
CA GLU A 99 -11.68 14.44 2.74
C GLU A 99 -11.66 15.56 3.79
N GLU A 100 -11.04 15.33 4.95
CA GLU A 100 -11.06 16.27 6.08
C GLU A 100 -9.75 17.06 6.16
N GLU A 101 -8.61 16.44 5.88
CA GLU A 101 -7.28 17.06 6.01
C GLU A 101 -6.74 17.60 4.68
N GLY A 102 -7.42 17.34 3.55
CA GLY A 102 -7.06 17.88 2.24
C GLY A 102 -5.75 17.32 1.66
N VAL A 103 -5.34 16.12 2.05
CA VAL A 103 -4.12 15.48 1.54
C VAL A 103 -4.32 15.04 0.09
N ASP A 104 -3.46 15.52 -0.81
CA ASP A 104 -3.46 15.11 -2.21
C ASP A 104 -2.75 13.76 -2.43
N LEU A 105 -3.56 12.72 -2.66
CA LEU A 105 -3.11 11.38 -3.07
C LEU A 105 -3.41 11.09 -4.55
N GLY A 106 -3.54 12.13 -5.38
CA GLY A 106 -3.67 12.00 -6.83
C GLY A 106 -2.49 11.28 -7.48
N ARG A 107 -2.67 10.83 -8.72
CA ARG A 107 -1.66 10.02 -9.41
C ARG A 107 -0.37 10.78 -9.70
N TRP A 108 0.75 10.09 -9.54
CA TRP A 108 2.09 10.61 -9.79
C TRP A 108 2.42 10.65 -11.29
N LYS A 109 2.48 11.86 -11.86
CA LYS A 109 3.05 12.14 -13.21
C LYS A 109 2.69 11.09 -14.28
N MET A 110 1.43 10.67 -14.30
CA MET A 110 0.92 9.71 -15.26
C MET A 110 1.06 10.30 -16.68
N PRO A 111 1.78 9.64 -17.61
CA PRO A 111 1.94 10.16 -18.96
C PRO A 111 0.60 10.30 -19.69
N GLU A 112 0.50 11.28 -20.57
CA GLU A 112 -0.69 11.46 -21.41
C GLU A 112 -0.93 10.22 -22.29
N GLY A 113 -2.20 9.84 -22.45
CA GLY A 113 -2.61 8.71 -23.29
C GLY A 113 -2.43 7.33 -22.66
N VAL A 114 -1.89 7.22 -21.43
CA VAL A 114 -1.85 5.93 -20.72
C VAL A 114 -3.27 5.55 -20.29
N ILE A 115 -3.70 4.35 -20.69
CA ILE A 115 -4.93 3.72 -20.20
C ILE A 115 -4.51 2.70 -19.15
N LEU A 116 -5.09 2.80 -17.95
CA LEU A 116 -4.85 1.82 -16.90
C LEU A 116 -5.85 0.69 -17.05
N ASP A 117 -5.33 -0.50 -17.31
CA ASP A 117 -6.09 -1.74 -17.26
C ASP A 117 -6.14 -2.22 -15.81
N LEU A 118 -7.01 -1.59 -15.02
CA LEU A 118 -7.23 -1.96 -13.63
C LEU A 118 -8.21 -3.15 -13.58
N PRO A 119 -7.97 -4.15 -12.71
CA PRO A 119 -8.88 -5.27 -12.51
C PRO A 119 -10.21 -4.85 -11.87
#